data_AF-A0A9Q3BEP5-F1
#
_entry.id   AF-A0A9Q3BEP5-F1
#
_cell.length_a   1.000
_cell.length_b   1.000
_cell.length_c   1.000
_cell.angle_alpha   90.00
_cell.angle_beta   90.00
_cell.angle_gamma   90.00
#
_symmetry.space_group_name_H-M   'P 1'
#
loop_
_entity.id
_entity.type
_entity.pdbx_description
1 polymer ?
#
loop_
_entity_poly.entity_id
_entity_poly.type
_entity_poly.pdbx_seq_one_letter_code
_entity_poly.pdbx_strand_id
1 'polypeptide(L)'
;MSLRLVLAYAAYRRWSLASFDVSSAYLYSPVKETVFVEPPLQFWPHLKGKALCLKKALYGMKQAGRCWWIFLSDILTWMGFTAIEVDQSLYIFRSGETFVAIWIHVDDGVVTSNSQAAMADFKQQLCAEVEIKWHDTVTRIVGLECAIGEGEVAIAQKRLTDDVLQAYPRTVIKTDLPLPILSETSLNTNNATVDGAAFHLVIGSLAYLVSGSRPDLAFTVNYLARHCMSPMAHHWGILDHLMGYLLKTRSYRLVLRRGDISLNLWSDAG
;
A
#
# COMPACT_ATOMS: atom_id res chain seq x y z
N MET A 1 -4.76 -5.12 -1.54
CA MET A 1 -5.69 -5.73 -2.54
C MET A 1 -6.82 -4.77 -2.88
N SER A 2 -7.53 -4.23 -1.88
CA SER A 2 -8.73 -3.40 -2.07
C SER A 2 -8.51 -2.08 -2.81
N LEU A 3 -7.36 -1.43 -2.63
CA LEU A 3 -7.01 -0.25 -3.45
C LEU A 3 -7.06 -0.56 -4.96
N ARG A 4 -6.44 -1.66 -5.40
CA ARG A 4 -6.45 -2.07 -6.82
C ARG A 4 -7.87 -2.31 -7.32
N LEU A 5 -8.75 -2.86 -6.48
CA LEU A 5 -10.15 -3.06 -6.82
C LEU A 5 -10.89 -1.74 -7.00
N VAL A 6 -10.70 -0.76 -6.09
CA VAL A 6 -11.31 0.57 -6.20
C VAL A 6 -10.84 1.28 -7.47
N LEU A 7 -9.53 1.25 -7.75
CA LEU A 7 -8.96 1.86 -8.96
C LEU A 7 -9.48 1.17 -10.24
N ALA A 8 -9.52 -0.17 -10.26
CA ALA A 8 -10.03 -0.93 -11.39
C ALA A 8 -11.52 -0.67 -11.62
N TYR A 9 -12.31 -0.60 -10.54
CA TYR A 9 -13.74 -0.34 -10.62
C TYR A 9 -14.03 1.09 -11.09
N ALA A 10 -13.28 2.08 -10.59
CA ALA A 10 -13.34 3.45 -11.06
C ALA A 10 -12.99 3.55 -12.55
N ALA A 11 -11.92 2.88 -13.01
CA ALA A 11 -11.55 2.80 -14.42
C ALA A 11 -12.66 2.16 -15.27
N TYR A 12 -13.19 1.02 -14.81
CA TYR A 12 -14.24 0.28 -15.52
C TYR A 12 -15.51 1.11 -15.69
N ARG A 13 -15.93 1.83 -14.63
CA ARG A 13 -17.12 2.67 -14.62
C ARG A 13 -16.91 4.09 -15.13
N ARG A 14 -15.67 4.50 -15.39
CA ARG A 14 -15.26 5.88 -15.72
C ARG A 14 -15.71 6.89 -14.66
N TRP A 15 -15.54 6.51 -13.40
CA TRP A 15 -15.87 7.36 -12.27
C TRP A 15 -14.73 8.32 -11.94
N SER A 16 -15.07 9.44 -11.30
CA SER A 16 -14.05 10.37 -10.82
C SER A 16 -13.23 9.69 -9.72
N LEU A 17 -11.95 10.08 -9.64
CA LEU A 17 -11.03 9.68 -8.60
C LEU A 17 -10.44 10.95 -7.98
N ALA A 18 -10.42 11.00 -6.66
CA ALA A 18 -9.67 11.98 -5.91
C ALA A 18 -8.92 11.28 -4.79
N SER A 19 -7.87 11.90 -4.29
CA SER A 19 -7.13 11.44 -3.13
C SER A 19 -7.04 12.55 -2.10
N PHE A 20 -6.89 12.17 -0.84
CA PHE A 20 -6.74 13.12 0.25
C PHE A 20 -5.74 12.61 1.28
N ASP A 21 -5.10 13.53 1.98
CA ASP A 21 -4.18 13.29 3.09
C ASP A 21 -4.67 14.09 4.29
N VAL A 22 -4.83 13.44 5.44
CA VAL A 22 -5.26 14.09 6.68
C VAL A 22 -4.04 14.59 7.46
N SER A 23 -3.94 15.91 7.61
CA SER A 23 -2.87 16.54 8.39
C SER A 23 -2.97 16.12 9.86
N SER A 24 -1.87 15.64 10.46
CA SER A 24 -1.82 15.36 11.91
C SER A 24 -2.88 14.38 12.44
N ALA A 25 -3.28 13.40 11.62
CA ALA A 25 -4.36 12.42 11.89
C ALA A 25 -4.52 12.00 13.37
N TYR A 26 -3.45 11.51 14.01
CA TYR A 26 -3.54 11.00 15.38
C TYR A 26 -3.97 12.05 16.41
N LEU A 27 -3.64 13.33 16.18
CA LEU A 27 -3.93 14.43 17.09
C LEU A 27 -5.41 14.82 17.12
N TYR A 28 -6.25 14.26 16.24
CA TYR A 28 -7.70 14.43 16.33
C TYR A 28 -8.34 13.42 17.29
N SER A 29 -7.77 12.21 17.35
CA SER A 29 -8.40 11.08 18.01
C SER A 29 -8.30 11.12 19.54
N PRO A 30 -9.41 11.01 20.28
CA PRO A 30 -9.38 10.90 21.74
C PRO A 30 -8.69 9.61 22.22
N VAL A 31 -8.00 9.68 23.36
CA VAL A 31 -7.46 8.50 24.04
C VAL A 31 -8.41 8.11 25.16
N LYS A 32 -8.82 6.84 25.20
CA LYS A 32 -9.71 6.32 26.25
C LYS A 32 -8.95 6.02 27.54
N GLU A 33 -7.71 5.56 27.41
CA GLU A 33 -6.84 5.25 28.54
C GLU A 33 -6.20 6.51 29.12
N THR A 34 -5.94 6.50 30.43
CA THR A 34 -5.15 7.56 31.06
C THR A 34 -3.67 7.33 30.79
N VAL A 35 -3.08 8.14 29.92
CA VAL A 35 -1.67 8.07 29.56
C VAL A 35 -0.95 9.33 30.02
N PHE A 36 0.10 9.16 30.81
CA PHE A 36 0.98 10.25 31.23
C PHE A 36 2.27 10.23 30.42
N VAL A 37 2.74 11.40 30.01
CA VAL A 37 4.01 11.59 29.31
C VAL A 37 4.87 12.62 30.03
N GLU A 38 6.18 12.47 29.88
CA GLU A 38 7.12 13.49 30.35
C GLU A 38 6.95 14.76 29.50
N PRO A 39 6.80 15.94 30.12
CA PRO A 39 6.81 17.20 29.39
C PRO A 39 8.15 17.38 28.69
N PRO A 40 8.20 17.91 27.46
CA PRO A 40 9.46 18.16 26.79
C PRO A 40 10.18 19.34 27.46
N LEU A 41 11.00 19.03 28.47
CA LEU A 41 11.63 20.01 29.37
C LEU A 41 12.55 21.01 28.66
N GLN A 42 13.02 20.67 27.46
CA GLN A 42 13.80 21.58 26.61
C GLN A 42 12.99 22.82 26.19
N PHE A 43 11.69 22.66 25.98
CA PHE A 43 10.77 23.76 25.63
C PHE A 43 10.04 24.31 26.85
N TRP A 44 9.76 23.45 27.85
CA TRP A 44 9.04 23.84 29.07
C TRP A 44 9.78 23.46 30.36
N PRO A 45 10.89 24.15 30.70
CA PRO A 45 11.68 23.83 31.90
C PRO A 45 10.89 23.95 33.21
N HIS A 46 9.89 24.84 33.24
CA HIS A 46 9.02 25.08 34.39
C HIS A 46 8.11 23.88 34.74
N LEU A 47 8.03 22.85 33.88
CA LEU A 47 7.29 21.61 34.12
C LEU A 47 8.17 20.49 34.70
N LYS A 48 9.41 20.77 35.09
CA LYS A 48 10.29 19.78 35.74
C LYS A 48 9.61 19.15 36.96
N GLY A 49 9.61 17.82 37.01
CA GLY A 49 8.95 17.05 38.07
C GLY A 49 7.44 16.89 37.93
N LYS A 50 6.84 17.37 36.82
CA LYS A 50 5.42 17.15 36.48
C LYS A 50 5.28 16.13 35.35
N ALA A 51 4.06 15.61 35.19
CA ALA A 51 3.67 14.78 34.06
C ALA A 51 2.48 15.42 33.32
N LEU A 52 2.40 15.22 32.01
CA LEU A 52 1.27 15.65 31.19
C LEU A 52 0.33 14.47 30.96
N CYS A 53 -0.97 14.65 31.21
CA CYS A 53 -1.99 13.68 30.85
C CYS A 53 -2.45 13.93 29.41
N LEU A 54 -2.29 12.94 28.53
CA LEU A 54 -2.78 13.04 27.17
C LEU A 54 -4.31 13.00 27.13
N LYS A 55 -4.89 13.86 26.29
CA LYS A 55 -6.33 13.87 25.98
C LYS A 55 -6.63 13.26 24.61
N LYS A 56 -5.66 13.37 23.70
CA LYS A 56 -5.72 12.87 22.33
C LYS A 56 -4.47 12.07 22.01
N ALA A 57 -4.55 11.23 20.98
CA ALA A 57 -3.46 10.33 20.66
C ALA A 57 -2.28 11.13 20.13
N LEU A 58 -1.08 10.63 20.44
CA LEU A 58 0.18 11.23 20.06
C LEU A 58 0.95 10.21 19.22
N TYR A 59 1.74 10.72 18.27
CA TYR A 59 2.68 9.91 17.51
C TYR A 59 3.63 9.14 18.46
N GLY A 60 3.87 7.87 18.14
CA GLY A 60 4.68 6.95 18.96
C GLY A 60 3.89 6.16 20.01
N MET A 61 2.61 6.48 20.25
CA MET A 61 1.77 5.63 21.08
C MET A 61 1.40 4.34 20.34
N LYS A 62 1.47 3.20 21.05
CA LYS A 62 1.12 1.88 20.49
C LYS A 62 -0.31 1.82 19.96
N GLN A 63 -1.23 2.58 20.56
CA GLN A 63 -2.65 2.61 20.21
C GLN A 63 -3.05 3.77 19.28
N ALA A 64 -2.13 4.67 18.89
CA ALA A 64 -2.49 5.87 18.12
C ALA A 64 -3.26 5.55 16.83
N GLY A 65 -2.78 4.56 16.07
CA GLY A 65 -3.46 4.12 14.84
C GLY A 65 -4.88 3.58 15.08
N ARG A 66 -5.10 2.87 16.20
CA ARG A 66 -6.44 2.37 16.58
C ARG A 66 -7.37 3.52 16.98
N CYS A 67 -6.89 4.46 17.79
CA CYS A 67 -7.65 5.64 18.17
C CYS A 67 -8.08 6.44 16.94
N TRP A 68 -7.16 6.63 16.00
CA TRP A 68 -7.43 7.30 14.73
C TRP A 68 -8.46 6.56 13.88
N TRP A 69 -8.28 5.25 13.70
CA TRP A 69 -9.24 4.45 12.93
C TRP A 69 -10.66 4.52 13.51
N ILE A 70 -10.81 4.44 14.84
CA ILE A 70 -12.13 4.59 15.49
C ILE A 70 -12.72 5.97 15.21
N PHE A 71 -11.93 7.04 15.44
CA PHE A 71 -12.38 8.41 15.23
C PHE A 71 -12.83 8.67 13.79
N LEU A 72 -12.04 8.24 12.80
CA LEU A 72 -12.38 8.41 11.39
C LEU A 72 -13.57 7.52 10.98
N SER A 73 -13.65 6.29 11.50
CA SER A 73 -14.79 5.39 11.26
C SER A 73 -16.10 6.00 11.78
N ASP A 74 -16.07 6.63 12.95
CA ASP A 74 -17.25 7.29 13.55
C ASP A 74 -17.71 8.47 12.67
N ILE A 75 -16.76 9.28 12.18
CA ILE A 75 -17.04 10.37 11.23
C ILE A 75 -17.70 9.84 9.96
N LEU A 76 -17.11 8.84 9.32
CA LEU A 76 -17.61 8.29 8.06
C LEU A 76 -18.99 7.63 8.23
N THR A 77 -19.18 6.94 9.35
CA THR A 77 -20.45 6.31 9.70
C THR A 77 -21.54 7.37 9.91
N TRP A 78 -21.21 8.47 10.57
CA TRP A 78 -22.11 9.61 10.72
C TRP A 78 -22.49 10.25 9.38
N MET A 79 -21.55 10.30 8.42
CA MET A 79 -21.81 10.71 7.03
C MET A 79 -22.58 9.66 6.20
N GLY A 80 -22.98 8.54 6.79
CA GLY A 80 -23.76 7.50 6.14
C GLY A 80 -22.96 6.45 5.36
N PHE A 81 -21.63 6.43 5.50
CA PHE A 81 -20.80 5.39 4.91
C PHE A 81 -20.81 4.13 5.78
N THR A 82 -20.67 2.96 5.13
CA THR A 82 -20.53 1.67 5.81
C THR A 82 -19.23 1.00 5.39
N ALA A 83 -18.43 0.54 6.36
CA ALA A 83 -17.24 -0.26 6.09
C ALA A 83 -17.63 -1.65 5.54
N ILE A 84 -16.87 -2.17 4.58
CA ILE A 84 -17.07 -3.52 4.07
C ILE A 84 -16.56 -4.54 5.10
N GLU A 85 -17.32 -5.60 5.34
CA GLU A 85 -16.97 -6.65 6.32
C GLU A 85 -15.64 -7.34 6.01
N VAL A 86 -15.36 -7.58 4.72
CA VAL A 86 -14.14 -8.26 4.25
C VAL A 86 -12.91 -7.35 4.35
N ASP A 87 -13.08 -6.03 4.30
CA ASP A 87 -11.99 -5.07 4.43
C ASP A 87 -12.47 -3.75 5.06
N GLN A 88 -12.10 -3.55 6.33
CA GLN A 88 -12.44 -2.36 7.12
C GLN A 88 -11.67 -1.09 6.71
N SER A 89 -10.83 -1.18 5.67
CA SER A 89 -10.19 -0.04 5.01
C SER A 89 -11.02 0.51 3.84
N LEU A 90 -12.14 -0.13 3.47
CA LEU A 90 -13.00 0.28 2.36
C LEU A 90 -14.41 0.61 2.86
N TYR A 91 -14.86 1.83 2.56
CA TYR A 91 -16.16 2.36 2.93
C TYR A 91 -17.01 2.62 1.70
N ILE A 92 -18.31 2.33 1.79
CA ILE A 92 -19.27 2.56 0.70
C ILE A 92 -20.43 3.42 1.22
N PHE A 93 -20.80 4.42 0.44
CA PHE A 93 -22.06 5.15 0.57
C PHE A 93 -22.92 4.88 -0.66
N ARG A 94 -24.20 4.61 -0.45
CA ARG A 94 -25.20 4.44 -1.51
C ARG A 94 -26.48 5.17 -1.15
N SER A 95 -26.96 6.01 -2.04
CA SER A 95 -28.27 6.67 -1.92
C SER A 95 -28.91 6.80 -3.30
N GLY A 96 -29.96 6.01 -3.54
CA GLY A 96 -30.54 5.84 -4.87
C GLY A 96 -29.49 5.35 -5.87
N GLU A 97 -29.28 6.12 -6.94
CA GLU A 97 -28.24 5.84 -7.94
C GLU A 97 -26.86 6.37 -7.53
N THR A 98 -26.75 7.22 -6.52
CA THR A 98 -25.48 7.78 -6.06
C THR A 98 -24.66 6.72 -5.35
N PHE A 99 -23.39 6.60 -5.74
CA PHE A 99 -22.44 5.69 -5.15
C PHE A 99 -21.12 6.41 -4.90
N VAL A 100 -20.59 6.26 -3.69
CA VAL A 100 -19.24 6.70 -3.32
C VAL A 100 -18.51 5.53 -2.66
N ALA A 101 -17.27 5.25 -3.07
CA ALA A 101 -16.37 4.34 -2.38
C ALA A 101 -15.11 5.07 -1.93
N ILE A 102 -14.69 4.81 -0.69
CA ILE A 102 -13.50 5.39 -0.09
C ILE A 102 -12.60 4.25 0.38
N TRP A 103 -11.38 4.21 -0.11
CA TRP A 103 -10.31 3.39 0.45
C TRP A 103 -9.42 4.25 1.33
N ILE A 104 -9.06 3.75 2.50
CA ILE A 104 -8.28 4.47 3.52
C ILE A 104 -7.06 3.66 3.93
N HIS A 105 -5.93 4.34 4.07
CA HIS A 105 -4.70 3.79 4.62
C HIS A 105 -4.09 4.80 5.59
N VAL A 106 -4.37 4.61 6.87
CA VAL A 106 -3.95 5.54 7.93
C VAL A 106 -4.46 6.95 7.63
N ASP A 107 -3.60 7.88 7.24
CA ASP A 107 -3.87 9.29 6.93
C ASP A 107 -4.17 9.54 5.44
N ASP A 108 -3.79 8.61 4.56
CA ASP A 108 -4.09 8.66 3.14
C ASP A 108 -5.49 8.09 2.83
N GLY A 109 -6.19 8.72 1.89
CA GLY A 109 -7.47 8.26 1.37
C GLY A 109 -7.59 8.39 -0.15
N VAL A 110 -8.32 7.47 -0.75
CA VAL A 110 -8.72 7.50 -2.18
C VAL A 110 -10.22 7.36 -2.26
N VAL A 111 -10.87 8.27 -2.95
CA VAL A 111 -12.32 8.27 -3.12
C VAL A 111 -12.69 8.22 -4.59
N THR A 112 -13.72 7.45 -4.90
CA THR A 112 -14.33 7.39 -6.23
C THR A 112 -15.85 7.51 -6.15
N SER A 113 -16.45 8.17 -7.12
CA SER A 113 -17.89 8.41 -7.16
C SER A 113 -18.43 8.48 -8.59
N ASN A 114 -19.68 8.06 -8.78
CA ASN A 114 -20.42 8.32 -10.01
C ASN A 114 -21.05 9.71 -10.08
N SER A 115 -20.99 10.47 -8.98
CA SER A 115 -21.59 11.80 -8.84
C SER A 115 -20.55 12.80 -8.34
N GLN A 116 -20.29 13.84 -9.15
CA GLN A 116 -19.42 14.95 -8.76
C GLN A 116 -20.00 15.75 -7.58
N ALA A 117 -21.33 15.87 -7.51
CA ALA A 117 -21.99 16.54 -6.39
C ALA A 117 -21.76 15.78 -5.08
N ALA A 118 -21.89 14.45 -5.09
CA ALA A 118 -21.61 13.62 -3.91
C ALA A 118 -20.13 13.67 -3.49
N MET A 119 -19.21 13.76 -4.47
CA MET A 119 -17.79 13.96 -4.20
C MET A 119 -17.51 15.30 -3.50
N ALA A 120 -18.13 16.38 -3.99
CA ALA A 120 -17.98 17.72 -3.42
C ALA A 120 -18.59 17.82 -2.02
N ASP A 121 -19.78 17.22 -1.82
CA ASP A 121 -20.43 17.15 -0.52
C ASP A 121 -19.58 16.37 0.50
N PHE A 122 -19.09 15.19 0.11
CA PHE A 122 -18.16 14.42 0.95
C PHE A 122 -16.90 15.21 1.32
N LYS A 123 -16.26 15.88 0.34
CA LYS A 123 -15.11 16.75 0.58
C LYS A 123 -15.44 17.84 1.60
N GLN A 124 -16.58 18.52 1.44
CA GLN A 124 -17.00 19.60 2.33
C GLN A 124 -17.23 19.09 3.76
N GLN A 125 -17.97 17.99 3.92
CA GLN A 125 -18.24 17.41 5.24
C GLN A 125 -16.95 16.93 5.91
N LEU A 126 -16.06 16.28 5.18
CA LEU A 126 -14.81 15.78 5.75
C LEU A 126 -13.85 16.91 6.15
N CYS A 127 -13.75 17.98 5.34
CA CYS A 127 -12.97 19.18 5.68
C CYS A 127 -13.52 19.96 6.88
N ALA A 128 -14.79 19.75 7.26
CA ALA A 128 -15.36 20.36 8.46
C ALA A 128 -14.89 19.67 9.74
N GLU A 129 -14.54 18.38 9.67
CA GLU A 129 -14.12 17.57 10.81
C GLU A 129 -12.60 17.53 10.99
N VAL A 130 -11.85 17.49 9.88
CA VAL A 130 -10.38 17.34 9.89
C VAL A 130 -9.72 18.21 8.83
N GLU A 131 -8.47 18.61 9.08
CA GLU A 131 -7.67 19.34 8.10
C GLU A 131 -7.18 18.37 7.01
N ILE A 132 -7.50 18.69 5.76
CA ILE A 132 -7.24 17.82 4.61
C ILE A 132 -6.48 18.54 3.52
N LYS A 133 -5.49 17.85 2.96
CA LYS A 133 -4.93 18.15 1.64
C LYS A 133 -5.67 17.34 0.60
N TRP A 134 -6.52 18.01 -0.17
CA TRP A 134 -7.32 17.37 -1.21
C TRP A 134 -6.62 17.43 -2.58
N HIS A 135 -6.66 16.34 -3.33
CA HIS A 135 -6.11 16.23 -4.67
C HIS A 135 -7.17 15.71 -5.64
N ASP A 136 -7.68 16.59 -6.50
CA ASP A 136 -8.63 16.23 -7.55
C ASP A 136 -7.99 15.39 -8.67
N THR A 137 -6.66 15.48 -8.82
CA THR A 137 -5.89 14.63 -9.74
C THR A 137 -4.98 13.71 -8.95
N VAL A 138 -5.28 12.40 -9.00
CA VAL A 138 -4.49 11.39 -8.29
C VAL A 138 -3.24 11.04 -9.08
N THR A 139 -2.09 11.49 -8.58
CA THR A 139 -0.77 11.18 -9.17
C THR A 139 0.03 10.18 -8.34
N ARG A 140 -0.27 10.07 -7.05
CA ARG A 140 0.36 9.11 -6.13
C ARG A 140 -0.61 8.62 -5.06
N ILE A 141 -0.49 7.36 -4.68
CA ILE A 141 -1.25 6.73 -3.59
C ILE A 141 -0.31 5.75 -2.87
N VAL A 142 0.03 5.99 -1.60
CA VAL A 142 0.76 5.03 -0.73
C VAL A 142 1.99 4.41 -1.43
N GLY A 143 2.85 5.27 -1.99
CA GLY A 143 4.07 4.85 -2.70
C GLY A 143 3.86 4.29 -4.11
N LEU A 144 2.63 4.28 -4.63
CA LEU A 144 2.31 4.02 -6.03
C LEU A 144 2.29 5.32 -6.81
N GLU A 145 2.92 5.33 -7.97
CA GLU A 145 2.74 6.35 -9.01
C GLU A 145 1.52 5.99 -9.84
N CYS A 146 0.60 6.94 -10.03
CA CYS A 146 -0.65 6.72 -10.74
C CYS A 146 -0.72 7.63 -11.98
N ALA A 147 -1.19 7.06 -13.09
CA ALA A 147 -1.59 7.80 -14.28
C ALA A 147 -3.03 7.42 -14.61
N ILE A 148 -3.93 8.40 -14.52
CA ILE A 148 -5.35 8.23 -14.82
C ILE A 148 -5.59 8.66 -16.27
N GLY A 149 -6.17 7.76 -17.06
CA GLY A 149 -6.62 8.01 -18.42
C GLY A 149 -8.14 7.79 -18.56
N GLU A 150 -8.66 7.91 -19.78
CA GLU A 150 -10.09 7.64 -20.05
C GLU A 150 -10.40 6.14 -19.96
N GLY A 151 -10.92 5.71 -18.82
CA GLY A 151 -11.29 4.30 -18.60
C GLY A 151 -10.10 3.39 -18.33
N GLU A 152 -8.95 3.97 -17.99
CA GLU A 152 -7.77 3.26 -17.55
C GLU A 152 -7.09 3.95 -16.36
N VAL A 153 -6.49 3.15 -15.48
CA VAL A 153 -5.64 3.60 -14.39
C VAL A 153 -4.37 2.76 -14.43
N ALA A 154 -3.24 3.39 -14.72
CA ALA A 154 -1.94 2.75 -14.66
C ALA A 154 -1.27 3.03 -13.31
N ILE A 155 -0.77 1.99 -12.64
CA ILE A 155 -0.01 2.10 -11.40
C ILE A 155 1.40 1.54 -11.55
N ALA A 156 2.38 2.21 -10.94
CA ALA A 156 3.79 1.85 -11.01
C ALA A 156 4.51 2.12 -9.69
N GLN A 157 5.65 1.44 -9.47
CA GLN A 157 6.52 1.65 -8.31
C GLN A 157 7.96 1.84 -8.78
N LYS A 158 8.17 2.74 -9.74
CA LYS A 158 9.46 2.90 -10.40
C LYS A 158 10.55 3.30 -9.39
N ARG A 159 10.29 4.30 -8.55
CA ARG A 159 11.24 4.73 -7.52
C ARG A 159 11.68 3.57 -6.62
N LEU A 160 10.73 2.83 -6.05
CA LEU A 160 11.06 1.68 -5.20
C LEU A 160 11.79 0.59 -5.98
N THR A 161 11.44 0.36 -7.25
CA THR A 161 12.15 -0.59 -8.10
C THR A 161 13.60 -0.21 -8.29
N ASP A 162 13.88 1.07 -8.58
CA ASP A 162 15.23 1.59 -8.71
C ASP A 162 16.01 1.51 -7.37
N ASP A 163 15.37 1.86 -6.25
CA ASP A 163 15.96 1.76 -4.90
C ASP A 163 16.34 0.31 -4.55
N VAL A 164 15.47 -0.66 -4.85
CA VAL A 164 15.71 -2.11 -4.61
C VAL A 164 16.84 -2.65 -5.48
N LEU A 165 16.90 -2.23 -6.75
CA LEU A 165 17.99 -2.60 -7.66
C LEU A 165 19.33 -2.00 -7.20
N GLN A 166 19.32 -0.76 -6.72
CA GLN A 166 20.53 -0.09 -6.22
C GLN A 166 21.04 -0.69 -4.91
N ALA A 167 20.13 -1.07 -4.00
CA ALA A 167 20.48 -1.68 -2.72
C ALA A 167 20.86 -3.17 -2.82
N TYR A 168 20.70 -3.80 -3.99
CA TYR A 168 20.95 -5.23 -4.16
C TYR A 168 22.45 -5.55 -4.02
N PRO A 169 22.86 -6.45 -3.11
CA PRO A 169 24.26 -6.63 -2.75
C PRO A 169 25.07 -7.49 -3.73
N ARG A 170 24.47 -7.98 -4.82
CA ARG A 170 25.04 -9.00 -5.71
C ARG A 170 24.90 -8.62 -7.19
N THR A 171 25.68 -9.29 -8.02
CA THR A 171 25.58 -9.16 -9.47
C THR A 171 24.31 -9.85 -9.98
N VAL A 172 23.55 -9.16 -10.82
CA VAL A 172 22.32 -9.68 -11.43
C VAL A 172 22.58 -10.44 -12.72
N ILE A 173 21.74 -11.41 -13.04
CA ILE A 173 21.75 -12.15 -14.31
C ILE A 173 20.62 -11.62 -15.19
N LYS A 174 20.94 -10.82 -16.22
CA LYS A 174 19.91 -10.23 -17.11
C LYS A 174 19.12 -11.32 -17.84
N THR A 175 17.81 -11.25 -17.75
CA THR A 175 16.87 -12.26 -18.28
C THR A 175 15.50 -11.65 -18.57
N ASP A 176 14.72 -12.30 -19.43
CA ASP A 176 13.34 -11.92 -19.77
C ASP A 176 12.28 -12.70 -18.98
N LEU A 177 12.70 -13.66 -18.15
CA LEU A 177 11.81 -14.49 -17.34
C LEU A 177 11.96 -14.16 -15.86
N PRO A 178 10.86 -14.04 -15.09
CA PRO A 178 10.94 -13.81 -13.65
C PRO A 178 11.44 -15.03 -12.87
N LEU A 179 11.38 -16.23 -13.45
CA LEU A 179 11.88 -17.47 -12.86
C LEU A 179 12.86 -18.12 -13.83
N PRO A 180 14.02 -18.62 -13.36
CA PRO A 180 14.91 -19.38 -14.22
C PRO A 180 14.23 -20.68 -14.66
N ILE A 181 14.48 -21.11 -15.90
CA ILE A 181 14.16 -22.46 -16.35
C ILE A 181 15.15 -23.38 -15.64
N LEU A 182 14.73 -23.98 -14.54
CA LEU A 182 15.58 -24.87 -13.76
C LEU A 182 15.78 -26.17 -14.55
N SER A 183 16.97 -26.40 -15.08
CA SER A 183 17.39 -27.78 -15.37
C SER A 183 17.78 -28.41 -14.03
N GLU A 184 17.26 -29.61 -13.75
CA GLU A 184 17.50 -30.38 -12.50
C GLU A 184 19.00 -30.51 -12.13
N THR A 185 19.88 -30.33 -13.11
CA THR A 185 21.34 -30.41 -13.02
C THR A 185 22.07 -29.15 -12.50
N SER A 186 21.38 -28.02 -12.27
CA SER A 186 22.01 -26.73 -11.91
C SER A 186 21.95 -26.37 -10.41
N LEU A 187 21.37 -27.24 -9.58
CA LEU A 187 21.36 -27.07 -8.13
C LEU A 187 22.73 -27.45 -7.55
N ASN A 188 23.71 -26.57 -7.71
CA ASN A 188 24.96 -26.66 -6.95
C ASN A 188 24.63 -26.58 -5.46
N THR A 189 24.65 -27.74 -4.79
CA THR A 189 24.45 -27.97 -3.35
C THR A 189 25.66 -27.52 -2.54
N ASN A 190 26.21 -26.35 -2.86
CA ASN A 190 27.19 -25.72 -1.97
C ASN A 190 26.42 -25.20 -0.75
N ASN A 191 26.52 -25.94 0.35
CA ASN A 191 25.98 -25.61 1.68
C ASN A 191 26.72 -24.44 2.35
N ALA A 192 27.14 -23.44 1.57
CA ALA A 192 27.73 -22.24 2.11
C ALA A 192 26.66 -21.49 2.92
N THR A 193 27.00 -21.11 4.15
CA THR A 193 26.20 -20.18 4.94
C THR A 193 26.04 -18.88 4.16
N VAL A 194 24.80 -18.48 3.91
CA VAL A 194 24.45 -17.25 3.21
C VAL A 194 23.83 -16.25 4.17
N ASP A 195 23.91 -14.97 3.81
CA ASP A 195 23.32 -13.89 4.60
C ASP A 195 21.79 -13.97 4.55
N GLY A 196 21.18 -14.49 5.62
CA GLY A 196 19.72 -14.58 5.74
C GLY A 196 19.04 -13.22 5.91
N ALA A 197 19.71 -12.25 6.55
CA ALA A 197 19.13 -10.93 6.81
C ALA A 197 19.02 -10.12 5.52
N ALA A 198 20.09 -10.09 4.71
CA ALA A 198 20.06 -9.45 3.40
C ALA A 198 19.03 -10.10 2.46
N PHE A 199 18.94 -11.44 2.47
CA PHE A 199 17.94 -12.15 1.68
C PHE A 199 16.52 -11.74 2.08
N HIS A 200 16.21 -11.76 3.39
CA HIS A 200 14.90 -11.39 3.90
C HIS A 200 14.53 -9.94 3.52
N LEU A 201 15.48 -9.01 3.66
CA LEU A 201 15.27 -7.60 3.32
C LEU A 201 14.85 -7.43 1.85
N VAL A 202 15.59 -8.06 0.93
CA VAL A 202 15.29 -7.98 -0.51
C VAL A 202 13.94 -8.60 -0.83
N ILE A 203 13.63 -9.79 -0.27
CA ILE A 203 12.33 -10.44 -0.47
C ILE A 203 11.19 -9.57 0.07
N GLY A 204 11.37 -8.91 1.21
CA GLY A 204 10.39 -7.97 1.77
C GLY A 204 10.11 -6.80 0.82
N SER A 205 11.15 -6.19 0.25
CA SER A 205 10.97 -5.12 -0.73
C SER A 205 10.29 -5.59 -2.02
N LEU A 206 10.65 -6.79 -2.51
CA LEU A 206 10.01 -7.39 -3.68
C LEU A 206 8.54 -7.75 -3.40
N ALA A 207 8.20 -8.22 -2.19
CA ALA A 207 6.82 -8.48 -1.79
C ALA A 207 5.97 -7.19 -1.78
N TYR A 208 6.57 -6.05 -1.44
CA TYR A 208 5.89 -4.75 -1.55
C TYR A 208 5.64 -4.35 -3.00
N LEU A 209 6.60 -4.59 -3.91
CA LEU A 209 6.40 -4.41 -5.36
C LEU A 209 5.27 -5.31 -5.90
N VAL A 210 5.24 -6.58 -5.49
CA VAL A 210 4.18 -7.54 -5.88
C VAL A 210 2.81 -7.07 -5.40
N SER A 211 2.72 -6.58 -4.16
CA SER A 211 1.47 -6.14 -3.55
C SER A 211 0.91 -4.88 -4.20
N GLY A 212 1.78 -4.01 -4.72
CA GLY A 212 1.42 -2.77 -5.40
C GLY A 212 1.19 -2.95 -6.91
N SER A 213 2.27 -3.04 -7.69
CA SER A 213 2.21 -2.94 -9.17
C SER A 213 2.88 -4.07 -9.95
N ARG A 214 3.51 -5.07 -9.31
CA ARG A 214 4.31 -6.12 -9.99
C ARG A 214 3.79 -7.55 -9.75
N PRO A 215 2.55 -7.88 -10.14
CA PRO A 215 2.00 -9.23 -9.98
C PRO A 215 2.77 -10.30 -10.77
N ASP A 216 3.50 -9.91 -11.81
CA ASP A 216 4.40 -10.76 -12.60
C ASP A 216 5.55 -11.36 -11.78
N LEU A 217 5.96 -10.72 -10.68
CA LEU A 217 6.98 -11.24 -9.76
C LEU A 217 6.40 -12.19 -8.70
N ALA A 218 5.07 -12.28 -8.59
CA ALA A 218 4.40 -12.90 -7.45
C ALA A 218 4.81 -14.34 -7.23
N PHE A 219 4.90 -15.14 -8.30
CA PHE A 219 5.27 -16.56 -8.18
C PHE A 219 6.67 -16.72 -7.59
N THR A 220 7.69 -16.12 -8.22
CA THR A 220 9.09 -16.26 -7.79
C THR A 220 9.31 -15.71 -6.38
N VAL A 221 8.71 -14.56 -6.07
CA VAL A 221 8.82 -13.95 -4.73
C VAL A 221 8.18 -14.86 -3.67
N ASN A 222 6.98 -15.39 -3.92
CA ASN A 222 6.31 -16.31 -2.99
C ASN A 222 7.07 -17.64 -2.83
N TYR A 223 7.71 -18.13 -3.89
CA TYR A 223 8.58 -19.30 -3.81
C TYR A 223 9.79 -19.02 -2.89
N LEU A 224 10.53 -17.94 -3.16
CA LEU A 224 11.72 -17.56 -2.38
C LEU A 224 11.38 -17.22 -0.93
N ALA A 225 10.22 -16.63 -0.67
CA ALA A 225 9.77 -16.26 0.67
C ALA A 225 9.66 -17.47 1.62
N ARG A 226 9.39 -18.68 1.10
CA ARG A 226 9.35 -19.92 1.90
C ARG A 226 10.70 -20.28 2.52
N HIS A 227 11.78 -19.71 1.97
CA HIS A 227 13.14 -19.99 2.38
C HIS A 227 13.80 -18.81 3.12
N CYS A 228 13.05 -17.76 3.48
CA CYS A 228 13.60 -16.58 4.17
C CYS A 228 14.27 -16.88 5.52
N MET A 229 13.87 -17.95 6.22
CA MET A 229 14.45 -18.32 7.51
C MET A 229 15.79 -19.07 7.38
N SER A 230 16.01 -19.74 6.25
CA SER A 230 17.22 -20.52 6.00
C SER A 230 17.51 -20.58 4.49
N PRO A 231 17.88 -19.45 3.87
CA PRO A 231 18.19 -19.43 2.45
C PRO A 231 19.45 -20.26 2.16
N MET A 232 19.60 -20.69 0.91
CA MET A 232 20.74 -21.47 0.43
C MET A 232 21.33 -20.75 -0.78
N ALA A 233 22.52 -21.15 -1.21
CA ALA A 233 23.20 -20.56 -2.37
C ALA A 233 22.33 -20.57 -3.64
N HIS A 234 21.57 -21.65 -3.87
CA HIS A 234 20.70 -21.73 -5.05
C HIS A 234 19.50 -20.76 -4.98
N HIS A 235 18.96 -20.47 -3.80
CA HIS A 235 17.91 -19.45 -3.63
C HIS A 235 18.43 -18.05 -4.00
N TRP A 236 19.68 -17.75 -3.63
CA TRP A 236 20.35 -16.52 -4.08
C TRP A 236 20.55 -16.49 -5.59
N GLY A 237 20.87 -17.63 -6.22
CA GLY A 237 20.95 -17.70 -7.69
C GLY A 237 19.62 -17.40 -8.38
N ILE A 238 18.51 -17.91 -7.86
CA ILE A 238 17.16 -17.58 -8.34
C ILE A 238 16.86 -16.09 -8.13
N LEU A 239 17.29 -15.51 -7.00
CA LEU A 239 17.13 -14.09 -6.72
C LEU A 239 17.98 -13.21 -7.65
N ASP A 240 19.24 -13.59 -7.94
CA ASP A 240 20.12 -12.91 -8.90
C ASP A 240 19.47 -12.86 -10.31
N HIS A 241 18.76 -13.93 -10.69
CA HIS A 241 17.96 -14.00 -11.92
C HIS A 241 16.72 -13.10 -11.86
N LEU A 242 15.92 -13.19 -10.80
CA LEU A 242 14.72 -12.35 -10.60
C LEU A 242 15.08 -10.85 -10.64
N MET A 243 16.19 -10.46 -10.01
CA MET A 243 16.68 -9.09 -10.00
C MET A 243 17.13 -8.63 -11.39
N GLY A 244 17.69 -9.53 -12.21
CA GLY A 244 18.02 -9.21 -13.60
C GLY A 244 16.79 -9.02 -14.49
N TYR A 245 15.72 -9.77 -14.22
CA TYR A 245 14.41 -9.53 -14.85
C TYR A 245 13.82 -8.19 -14.41
N LEU A 246 13.86 -7.90 -13.11
CA LEU A 246 13.42 -6.61 -12.55
C LEU A 246 14.16 -5.44 -13.19
N LEU A 247 15.46 -5.57 -13.42
CA LEU A 247 16.28 -4.56 -14.10
C LEU A 247 15.79 -4.26 -15.52
N LYS A 248 15.48 -5.29 -16.33
CA LYS A 248 14.95 -5.10 -17.69
C LYS A 248 13.54 -4.51 -17.69
N THR A 249 12.76 -4.82 -16.66
CA THR A 249 11.32 -4.48 -16.56
C THR A 249 11.03 -3.33 -15.59
N ARG A 250 12.04 -2.57 -15.17
CA ARG A 250 11.89 -1.49 -14.17
C ARG A 250 10.87 -0.39 -14.52
N SER A 251 10.57 -0.22 -15.81
CA SER A 251 9.59 0.75 -16.31
C SER A 251 8.17 0.19 -16.44
N TYR A 252 7.96 -1.10 -16.11
CA TYR A 252 6.65 -1.73 -16.22
C TYR A 252 5.63 -1.06 -15.30
N ARG A 253 4.38 -1.06 -15.76
CA ARG A 253 3.23 -0.52 -15.04
C ARG A 253 2.10 -1.53 -15.11
N LEU A 254 1.32 -1.64 -14.05
CA LEU A 254 0.07 -2.40 -14.07
C LEU A 254 -1.03 -1.48 -14.58
N VAL A 255 -1.57 -1.80 -15.76
CA VAL A 255 -2.66 -1.03 -16.39
C VAL A 255 -3.99 -1.70 -16.08
N LEU A 256 -4.81 -1.03 -15.28
CA LEU A 256 -6.18 -1.41 -14.97
C LEU A 256 -7.09 -0.72 -15.99
N ARG A 257 -7.68 -1.49 -16.89
CA ARG A 257 -8.53 -0.97 -17.97
C ARG A 257 -9.89 -1.64 -17.96
N ARG A 258 -10.87 -0.97 -18.56
CA ARG A 258 -12.16 -1.59 -18.87
C ARG A 258 -11.93 -2.82 -19.77
N GLY A 259 -12.26 -4.00 -19.24
CA GLY A 259 -12.34 -5.25 -19.99
C GLY A 259 -13.70 -5.89 -19.77
N ASP A 260 -13.98 -6.98 -20.49
CA ASP A 260 -15.14 -7.81 -20.17
C ASP A 260 -14.97 -8.39 -18.77
N ILE A 261 -16.07 -8.49 -18.01
CA ILE A 261 -16.09 -9.16 -16.70
C ILE A 261 -16.12 -10.67 -16.96
N SER A 262 -15.11 -11.18 -17.68
CA SER A 262 -14.89 -12.60 -17.92
C SER A 262 -13.64 -13.03 -17.15
N LEU A 263 -13.81 -14.01 -16.26
CA LEU A 263 -12.69 -14.61 -15.54
C LEU A 263 -12.04 -15.64 -16.48
N ASN A 264 -10.94 -15.26 -17.11
CA ASN A 264 -10.16 -16.19 -17.93
C ASN A 264 -9.08 -16.85 -17.06
N LEU A 265 -9.22 -18.15 -16.84
CA LEU A 265 -8.26 -18.97 -16.11
C LEU A 265 -7.43 -19.77 -17.10
N TRP A 266 -6.11 -19.64 -17.03
CA TRP A 266 -5.18 -20.52 -17.72
C TRP A 266 -4.48 -21.39 -16.67
N SER A 267 -4.53 -22.70 -16.87
CA SER A 267 -3.81 -23.67 -16.08
C SER A 267 -2.77 -24.33 -16.97
N ASP A 268 -1.52 -24.28 -16.55
CA ASP A 268 -0.42 -25.05 -17.12
C ASP A 268 -0.02 -26.10 -16.06
N ALA A 269 0.12 -27.36 -16.49
CA ALA A 269 0.72 -28.42 -15.70
C ALA A 269 2.12 -28.67 -16.29
N GLY A 270 3.12 -28.06 -15.66
CA GLY A 270 4.54 -28.24 -15.96
C GLY A 270 5.31 -28.61 -14.71
#